data_AF-Q4U1I8-F1
#
_entry.id   AF-Q4U1I8-F1
#
_cell.length_a   1.000
_cell.length_b   1.000
_cell.length_c   1.000
_cell.angle_alpha   90.00
_cell.angle_beta   90.00
_cell.angle_gamma   90.00
#
_symmetry.space_group_name_H-M   'P 1'
#
loop_
_entity.id
_entity.type
_entity.pdbx_description
1 polymer ?
#
loop_
_entity_poly.entity_id
_entity_poly.type
_entity_poly.pdbx_seq_one_letter_code
_entity_poly.pdbx_strand_id
1 'polypeptide(L)'
;VGGAASAGMVFDFTTKGILNAAVEGELWRLIDPQGKAPGVMGWWPAKAVTFVDNHDTGSTQAMWPFPSDKVMQGYAYILTHPGTPCIFYDHFFNWGFKDEIAALVAIRKRNGITATSALEILMHEGDAYVAEIDGKVVVKIGTRYDVGAVIPAGFATSAHGKDYAVWEKTAAA
;
A
#
# COMPACT_ATOMS: atom_id res chain seq x y z
N VAL A 1 29.64 5.64 -4.56
CA VAL A 1 28.54 4.65 -4.46
C VAL A 1 27.75 5.01 -3.21
N GLY A 2 26.49 5.41 -3.35
CA GLY A 2 25.66 5.91 -2.24
C GLY A 2 25.30 7.39 -2.38
N GLY A 3 24.00 7.68 -2.44
CA GLY A 3 23.43 9.02 -2.65
C GLY A 3 22.15 8.96 -3.48
N ALA A 4 21.33 10.01 -3.43
CA ALA A 4 20.06 10.09 -4.15
C ALA A 4 20.19 9.84 -5.67
N ALA A 5 21.35 10.14 -6.24
CA ALA A 5 21.67 9.96 -7.67
C ALA A 5 22.15 8.54 -8.06
N SER A 6 22.32 7.61 -7.11
CA SER A 6 22.69 6.22 -7.42
C SER A 6 21.56 5.53 -8.18
N ALA A 7 21.84 4.68 -9.18
CA ALA A 7 20.81 3.89 -9.85
C ALA A 7 20.31 2.70 -8.99
N GLY A 8 21.12 2.26 -8.01
CA GLY A 8 20.77 1.13 -7.15
C GLY A 8 19.55 1.40 -6.26
N MET A 9 18.74 0.36 -6.05
CA MET A 9 17.55 0.30 -5.19
C MET A 9 17.45 -1.10 -4.58
N VAL A 10 16.61 -1.28 -3.57
CA VAL A 10 16.45 -2.56 -2.86
C VAL A 10 14.99 -2.97 -2.80
N PHE A 11 14.73 -4.28 -2.81
CA PHE A 11 13.42 -4.80 -2.44
C PHE A 11 13.15 -4.54 -0.95
N ASP A 12 11.98 -4.00 -0.64
CA ASP A 12 11.57 -3.68 0.72
C ASP A 12 10.98 -4.91 1.40
N PHE A 13 11.87 -5.88 1.69
CA PHE A 13 11.51 -7.09 2.45
C PHE A 13 11.02 -6.76 3.86
N THR A 14 11.42 -5.61 4.43
CA THR A 14 10.91 -5.14 5.72
C THR A 14 9.41 -4.86 5.63
N THR A 15 8.98 -4.07 4.63
CA THR A 15 7.54 -3.83 4.37
C THR A 15 6.81 -5.15 4.09
N LYS A 16 7.35 -6.03 3.24
CA LYS A 16 6.76 -7.36 2.97
C LYS A 16 6.50 -8.14 4.26
N GLY A 17 7.51 -8.23 5.13
CA GLY A 17 7.41 -9.01 6.35
C GLY A 17 6.42 -8.44 7.36
N ILE A 18 6.43 -7.13 7.54
CA ILE A 18 5.50 -6.47 8.46
C ILE A 18 4.07 -6.58 7.91
N LEU A 19 3.87 -6.32 6.62
CA LEU A 19 2.54 -6.32 6.00
C LEU A 19 1.92 -7.72 6.00
N ASN A 20 2.71 -8.79 5.85
CA ASN A 20 2.26 -10.17 6.01
C ASN A 20 1.56 -10.41 7.37
N ALA A 21 2.14 -9.89 8.45
CA ALA A 21 1.56 -10.04 9.79
C ALA A 21 0.44 -9.01 10.05
N ALA A 22 0.62 -7.77 9.59
CA ALA A 22 -0.30 -6.67 9.87
C ALA A 22 -1.72 -6.93 9.37
N VAL A 23 -1.88 -7.54 8.18
CA VAL A 23 -3.22 -7.82 7.63
C VAL A 23 -4.00 -8.89 8.40
N GLU A 24 -3.36 -9.64 9.31
CA GLU A 24 -4.02 -10.63 10.18
C GLU A 24 -4.65 -10.00 11.45
N GLY A 25 -5.16 -8.76 11.34
CA GLY A 25 -5.79 -8.04 12.45
C GLY A 25 -4.79 -7.29 13.35
N GLU A 26 -3.59 -7.04 12.85
CA GLU A 26 -2.51 -6.33 13.54
C GLU A 26 -2.07 -5.08 12.76
N LEU A 27 -3.02 -4.36 12.15
CA LEU A 27 -2.71 -3.21 11.28
C LEU A 27 -2.05 -2.03 12.02
N TRP A 28 -2.09 -2.02 13.36
CA TRP A 28 -1.29 -1.15 14.22
C TRP A 28 0.22 -1.28 14.00
N ARG A 29 0.68 -2.38 13.38
CA ARG A 29 2.08 -2.57 12.98
C ARG A 29 2.54 -1.65 11.87
N LEU A 30 1.63 -1.03 11.11
CA LEU A 30 1.94 -0.23 9.91
C LEU A 30 2.38 1.21 10.20
N ILE A 31 2.82 1.49 11.43
CA ILE A 31 3.41 2.75 11.83
C ILE A 31 4.58 2.50 12.79
N ASP A 32 5.66 3.27 12.64
CA ASP A 32 6.81 3.28 13.56
C ASP A 32 6.61 4.31 14.70
N PRO A 33 7.43 4.29 15.76
CA PRO A 33 7.29 5.24 16.87
C PRO A 33 7.55 6.70 16.50
N GLN A 34 8.03 6.99 15.27
CA GLN A 34 8.23 8.33 14.74
C GLN A 34 7.07 8.77 13.81
N GLY A 35 6.02 7.96 13.69
CA GLY A 35 4.86 8.25 12.86
C GLY A 35 5.04 7.93 11.37
N LYS A 36 6.07 7.15 10.99
CA LYS A 36 6.38 6.81 9.60
C LYS A 36 6.02 5.36 9.29
N ALA A 37 6.00 5.00 8.00
CA ALA A 37 5.90 3.61 7.61
C ALA A 37 7.10 2.80 8.17
N PRO A 38 6.90 1.57 8.67
CA PRO A 38 7.93 0.85 9.42
C PRO A 38 8.97 0.10 8.55
N GLY A 39 8.78 0.07 7.23
CA GLY A 39 9.72 -0.55 6.28
C GLY A 39 10.75 0.42 5.71
N VAL A 40 11.51 -0.01 4.69
CA VAL A 40 12.46 0.88 3.99
C VAL A 40 11.75 2.11 3.42
N MET A 41 10.48 1.96 3.04
CA MET A 41 9.58 3.04 2.64
C MET A 41 9.55 4.23 3.62
N GLY A 42 9.57 4.02 4.94
CA GLY A 42 9.51 5.15 5.88
C GLY A 42 10.79 5.97 5.95
N TRP A 43 11.92 5.40 5.51
CA TRP A 43 13.24 6.01 5.69
C TRP A 43 13.81 6.53 4.38
N TRP A 44 13.73 5.73 3.31
CA TRP A 44 14.24 6.10 1.99
C TRP A 44 13.34 5.55 0.87
N PRO A 45 12.12 6.10 0.72
CA PRO A 45 11.12 5.52 -0.19
C PRO A 45 11.56 5.57 -1.66
N ALA A 46 12.38 6.54 -2.07
CA ALA A 46 13.01 6.56 -3.40
C ALA A 46 13.86 5.31 -3.74
N LYS A 47 14.24 4.52 -2.72
CA LYS A 47 15.08 3.32 -2.83
C LYS A 47 14.35 2.03 -2.46
N ALA A 48 13.07 2.13 -2.08
CA ALA A 48 12.25 1.00 -1.68
C ALA A 48 11.43 0.48 -2.86
N VAL A 49 11.71 -0.74 -3.32
CA VAL A 49 10.84 -1.48 -4.24
C VAL A 49 9.91 -2.36 -3.41
N THR A 50 8.66 -1.94 -3.26
CA THR A 50 7.65 -2.65 -2.46
C THR A 50 6.96 -3.73 -3.28
N PHE A 51 6.54 -4.82 -2.64
CA PHE A 51 5.91 -5.95 -3.34
C PHE A 51 5.03 -6.75 -2.37
N VAL A 52 4.02 -7.46 -2.91
CA VAL A 52 3.15 -8.34 -2.12
C VAL A 52 3.74 -9.75 -2.03
N ASP A 53 4.17 -10.31 -3.16
CA ASP A 53 4.90 -11.57 -3.25
C ASP A 53 5.84 -11.57 -4.46
N ASN A 54 6.74 -12.54 -4.51
CA ASN A 54 7.53 -12.89 -5.68
C ASN A 54 7.52 -14.42 -5.89
N HIS A 55 8.38 -14.93 -6.77
CA HIS A 55 8.44 -16.36 -7.10
C HIS A 55 9.03 -17.25 -6.00
N ASP A 56 9.71 -16.68 -5.00
CA ASP A 56 10.23 -17.37 -3.82
C ASP A 56 9.23 -17.32 -2.66
N THR A 57 8.72 -16.12 -2.34
CA THR A 57 7.81 -15.92 -1.21
C THR A 57 6.44 -16.52 -1.47
N GLY A 58 5.92 -16.37 -2.69
CA GLY A 58 4.67 -16.96 -3.16
C GLY A 58 4.91 -18.07 -4.18
N SER A 59 4.03 -18.13 -5.19
CA SER A 59 4.08 -19.14 -6.27
C SER A 59 4.18 -20.58 -5.71
N THR A 60 4.90 -21.46 -6.39
CA THR A 60 5.08 -22.86 -5.97
C THR A 60 6.14 -23.07 -4.91
N GLN A 61 7.01 -22.09 -4.65
CA GLN A 61 8.00 -22.18 -3.56
C GLN A 61 7.36 -21.88 -2.20
N ALA A 62 6.47 -20.89 -2.15
CA ALA A 62 5.67 -20.53 -0.98
C ALA A 62 6.49 -20.40 0.31
N MET A 63 7.69 -19.82 0.24
CA MET A 63 8.58 -19.70 1.39
C MET A 63 8.06 -18.70 2.44
N TRP A 64 7.27 -17.70 2.01
CA TRP A 64 6.71 -16.68 2.89
C TRP A 64 5.49 -15.97 2.26
N PRO A 65 4.43 -16.72 1.93
CA PRO A 65 3.33 -16.21 1.13
C PRO A 65 2.58 -15.11 1.87
N PHE A 66 2.07 -14.13 1.12
CA PHE A 66 1.09 -13.20 1.65
C PHE A 66 -0.22 -13.95 1.97
N PRO A 67 -0.97 -13.59 3.03
CA PRO A 67 -2.26 -14.19 3.29
C PRO A 67 -3.18 -14.11 2.07
N SER A 68 -3.53 -15.28 1.53
CA SER A 68 -4.14 -15.40 0.19
C SER A 68 -5.50 -14.70 0.09
N ASP A 69 -6.24 -14.65 1.21
CA ASP A 69 -7.56 -14.01 1.28
C ASP A 69 -7.49 -12.48 1.47
N LYS A 70 -6.28 -11.91 1.58
CA LYS A 70 -6.02 -10.48 1.86
C LYS A 70 -5.06 -9.81 0.86
N VAL A 71 -4.70 -10.49 -0.24
CA VAL A 71 -3.76 -9.99 -1.26
C VAL A 71 -4.11 -8.59 -1.76
N MET A 72 -5.40 -8.28 -1.94
CA MET A 72 -5.84 -6.96 -2.38
C MET A 72 -5.64 -5.85 -1.34
N GLN A 73 -5.58 -6.16 -0.03
CA GLN A 73 -5.14 -5.20 0.99
C GLN A 73 -3.66 -4.85 0.79
N GLY A 74 -2.83 -5.86 0.47
CA GLY A 74 -1.43 -5.67 0.12
C GLY A 74 -1.24 -4.76 -1.09
N TYR A 75 -2.03 -4.96 -2.15
CA TYR A 75 -1.99 -4.10 -3.35
C TYR A 75 -2.52 -2.70 -3.10
N ALA A 76 -3.63 -2.55 -2.36
CA ALA A 76 -4.14 -1.24 -1.97
C ALA A 76 -3.06 -0.43 -1.24
N TYR A 77 -2.30 -1.06 -0.32
CA TYR A 77 -1.16 -0.45 0.35
C TYR A 77 -0.05 -0.05 -0.65
N ILE A 78 0.60 -1.01 -1.32
CA ILE A 78 1.81 -0.70 -2.11
C ILE A 78 1.55 0.20 -3.33
N LEU A 79 0.36 0.14 -3.93
CA LEU A 79 0.04 0.93 -5.13
C LEU A 79 -0.36 2.36 -4.82
N THR A 80 -0.80 2.66 -3.60
CA THR A 80 -1.14 4.03 -3.17
C THR A 80 0.01 4.72 -2.44
N HIS A 81 0.90 3.97 -1.81
CA HIS A 81 1.95 4.52 -0.94
C HIS A 81 3.22 5.00 -1.68
N PRO A 82 4.13 5.71 -0.98
CA PRO A 82 5.49 5.95 -1.47
C PRO A 82 6.26 4.66 -1.77
N GLY A 83 7.43 4.77 -2.39
CA GLY A 83 8.15 3.62 -2.94
C GLY A 83 7.77 3.27 -4.39
N THR A 84 8.47 2.29 -4.95
CA THR A 84 8.27 1.78 -6.31
C THR A 84 7.59 0.41 -6.22
N PRO A 85 6.27 0.30 -6.44
CA PRO A 85 5.59 -0.98 -6.31
C PRO A 85 5.92 -1.94 -7.45
N CYS A 86 6.08 -3.22 -7.11
CA CYS A 86 6.25 -4.35 -8.03
C CYS A 86 5.02 -5.25 -7.97
N ILE A 87 4.38 -5.45 -9.13
CA ILE A 87 3.19 -6.29 -9.26
C ILE A 87 3.61 -7.71 -9.64
N PHE A 88 3.22 -8.69 -8.83
CA PHE A 88 3.46 -10.10 -9.12
C PHE A 88 2.54 -10.65 -10.22
N TYR A 89 3.09 -11.49 -11.10
CA TYR A 89 2.41 -12.02 -12.29
C TYR A 89 1.14 -12.80 -11.94
N ASP A 90 1.23 -13.77 -11.02
CA ASP A 90 0.10 -14.67 -10.72
C ASP A 90 -1.10 -13.89 -10.19
N HIS A 91 -0.85 -12.92 -9.32
CA HIS A 91 -1.92 -12.08 -8.78
C HIS A 91 -2.62 -11.28 -9.89
N PHE A 92 -1.85 -10.74 -10.83
CA PHE A 92 -2.41 -9.90 -11.90
C PHE A 92 -3.15 -10.72 -12.97
N PHE A 93 -2.60 -11.85 -13.41
CA PHE A 93 -3.15 -12.61 -14.54
C PHE A 93 -3.93 -13.86 -14.16
N ASN A 94 -3.57 -14.53 -13.05
CA ASN A 94 -4.10 -15.86 -12.72
C ASN A 94 -5.16 -15.81 -11.60
N TRP A 95 -5.10 -14.83 -10.70
CA TRP A 95 -5.96 -14.78 -9.50
C TRP A 95 -7.19 -13.89 -9.64
N GLY A 96 -7.42 -13.32 -10.82
CA GLY A 96 -8.61 -12.50 -11.11
C GLY A 96 -8.53 -11.04 -10.62
N PHE A 97 -7.39 -10.58 -10.10
CA PHE A 97 -7.24 -9.20 -9.58
C PHE A 97 -6.82 -8.17 -10.64
N LYS A 98 -6.81 -8.54 -11.92
CA LYS A 98 -6.35 -7.67 -13.03
C LYS A 98 -6.97 -6.28 -12.97
N ASP A 99 -8.30 -6.23 -12.89
CA ASP A 99 -9.04 -4.98 -13.01
C ASP A 99 -8.91 -4.12 -11.75
N GLU A 100 -8.92 -4.72 -10.56
CA GLU A 100 -8.71 -4.02 -9.29
C GLU A 100 -7.29 -3.44 -9.19
N ILE A 101 -6.26 -4.22 -9.55
CA ILE A 101 -4.86 -3.74 -9.59
C ILE A 101 -4.69 -2.64 -10.63
N ALA A 102 -5.26 -2.80 -11.83
CA ALA A 102 -5.20 -1.79 -12.87
C ALA A 102 -5.89 -0.48 -12.45
N ALA A 103 -7.01 -0.55 -11.74
CA ALA A 103 -7.69 0.61 -11.17
C ALA A 103 -6.81 1.34 -10.16
N LEU A 104 -6.17 0.61 -9.24
CA LEU A 104 -5.23 1.17 -8.25
C LEU A 104 -4.01 1.84 -8.91
N VAL A 105 -3.42 1.21 -9.94
CA VAL A 105 -2.35 1.82 -10.75
C VAL A 105 -2.84 3.10 -11.45
N ALA A 106 -4.06 3.10 -11.97
CA ALA A 106 -4.63 4.29 -12.57
C ALA A 106 -4.82 5.42 -11.54
N ILE A 107 -5.21 5.11 -10.29
CA ILE A 107 -5.31 6.08 -9.19
C ILE A 107 -3.94 6.70 -8.92
N ARG A 108 -2.92 5.84 -8.75
CA ARG A 108 -1.54 6.25 -8.53
C ARG A 108 -1.07 7.22 -9.60
N LYS A 109 -1.27 6.84 -10.88
CA LYS A 109 -0.81 7.61 -12.03
C LYS A 109 -1.50 8.96 -12.15
N ARG A 110 -2.84 9.02 -12.04
CA ARG A 110 -3.58 10.27 -12.25
C ARG A 110 -3.41 11.29 -11.12
N ASN A 111 -3.10 10.84 -9.91
CA ASN A 111 -2.77 11.73 -8.79
C ASN A 111 -1.28 12.15 -8.75
N GLY A 112 -0.47 11.59 -9.66
CA GLY A 112 0.97 11.85 -9.71
C GLY A 112 1.70 11.30 -8.49
N ILE A 113 1.23 10.20 -7.90
CA ILE A 113 1.90 9.56 -6.78
C ILE A 113 3.19 8.90 -7.29
N THR A 114 4.29 9.17 -6.60
CA THR A 114 5.63 8.70 -6.96
C THR A 114 6.30 8.00 -5.78
N ALA A 115 7.53 7.51 -6.01
CA ALA A 115 8.32 6.89 -4.96
C ALA A 115 8.66 7.84 -3.80
N THR A 116 8.53 9.16 -3.96
CA THR A 116 8.84 10.16 -2.91
C THR A 116 7.62 10.97 -2.48
N SER A 117 6.42 10.51 -2.79
CA SER A 117 5.20 11.13 -2.29
C SER A 117 5.20 11.22 -0.76
N ALA A 118 4.54 12.24 -0.23
CA ALA A 118 4.34 12.40 1.21
C ALA A 118 3.30 11.39 1.69
N LEU A 119 3.53 10.83 2.87
CA LEU A 119 2.63 9.89 3.55
C LEU A 119 2.27 10.45 4.92
N GLU A 120 0.98 10.50 5.22
CA GLU A 120 0.42 10.83 6.52
C GLU A 120 -0.49 9.68 6.97
N ILE A 121 -0.20 9.09 8.13
CA ILE A 121 -0.99 7.98 8.68
C ILE A 121 -2.06 8.56 9.59
N LEU A 122 -3.33 8.30 9.26
CA LEU A 122 -4.50 8.85 9.94
C LEU A 122 -5.09 7.90 10.99
N MET A 123 -4.94 6.59 10.79
CA MET A 123 -5.40 5.55 11.72
C MET A 123 -4.51 4.31 11.61
N HIS A 124 -4.21 3.67 12.74
CA HIS A 124 -3.35 2.48 12.83
C HIS A 124 -3.82 1.56 13.98
N GLU A 125 -5.04 1.04 13.86
CA GLU A 125 -5.64 0.11 14.81
C GLU A 125 -5.56 -1.34 14.30
N GLY A 126 -6.00 -2.34 15.06
CA GLY A 126 -5.87 -3.75 14.64
C GLY A 126 -6.63 -4.09 13.34
N ASP A 127 -7.87 -3.63 13.23
CA ASP A 127 -8.82 -3.91 12.15
C ASP A 127 -8.94 -2.77 11.13
N ALA A 128 -8.18 -1.69 11.28
CA ALA A 128 -8.21 -0.53 10.39
C ALA A 128 -6.86 0.20 10.31
N TYR A 129 -6.36 0.35 9.09
CA TYR A 129 -5.30 1.28 8.75
C TYR A 129 -5.83 2.29 7.73
N VAL A 130 -5.61 3.58 7.97
CA VAL A 130 -6.00 4.67 7.07
C VAL A 130 -4.81 5.61 6.89
N ALA A 131 -4.50 5.97 5.65
CA ALA A 131 -3.43 6.90 5.32
C ALA A 131 -3.78 7.81 4.16
N GLU A 132 -3.25 9.04 4.20
CA GLU A 132 -3.32 10.04 3.16
C GLU A 132 -1.98 10.18 2.44
N ILE A 133 -2.02 10.25 1.11
CA ILE A 133 -0.85 10.34 0.24
C ILE A 133 -0.95 11.63 -0.59
N ASP A 134 0.10 12.45 -0.50
CA ASP A 134 0.25 13.76 -1.17
C ASP A 134 -0.90 14.75 -0.94
N GLY A 135 -1.74 14.54 0.07
CA GLY A 135 -2.93 15.36 0.26
C GLY A 135 -4.03 15.11 -0.79
N LYS A 136 -3.97 13.99 -1.53
CA LYS A 136 -4.76 13.72 -2.75
C LYS A 136 -5.48 12.39 -2.75
N VAL A 137 -4.89 11.36 -2.14
CA VAL A 137 -5.45 10.01 -2.09
C VAL A 137 -5.51 9.57 -0.63
N VAL A 138 -6.65 9.06 -0.21
CA VAL A 138 -6.78 8.35 1.06
C VAL A 138 -7.01 6.89 0.77
N VAL A 139 -6.31 6.01 1.48
CA VAL A 139 -6.49 4.56 1.40
C VAL A 139 -6.84 4.02 2.77
N LYS A 140 -7.73 3.04 2.80
CA LYS A 140 -8.05 2.22 3.96
C LYS A 140 -7.84 0.76 3.63
N ILE A 141 -7.26 0.01 4.58
CA ILE A 141 -7.26 -1.46 4.60
C ILE A 141 -7.73 -1.97 5.98
N GLY A 142 -8.16 -3.24 6.03
CA GLY A 142 -8.66 -3.90 7.23
C GLY A 142 -10.17 -4.16 7.19
N THR A 143 -10.69 -4.89 8.16
CA THR A 143 -12.09 -5.37 8.16
C THR A 143 -13.08 -4.32 8.65
N ARG A 144 -12.64 -3.27 9.35
CA ARG A 144 -13.54 -2.22 9.87
C ARG A 144 -14.26 -1.52 8.72
N TYR A 145 -15.59 -1.55 8.69
CA TYR A 145 -16.33 -0.87 7.63
C TYR A 145 -16.34 0.65 7.78
N ASP A 146 -16.68 1.14 8.98
CA ASP A 146 -16.82 2.56 9.25
C ASP A 146 -15.49 3.20 9.66
N VAL A 147 -14.97 4.05 8.79
CA VAL A 147 -13.83 4.93 9.03
C VAL A 147 -14.16 6.38 8.66
N GLY A 148 -15.44 6.73 8.48
CA GLY A 148 -15.86 8.01 7.90
C GLY A 148 -15.35 9.23 8.68
N ALA A 149 -15.23 9.09 10.01
CA ALA A 149 -14.76 10.16 10.89
C ALA A 149 -13.29 10.57 10.66
N VAL A 150 -12.46 9.69 10.06
CA VAL A 150 -11.05 10.00 9.76
C VAL A 150 -10.81 10.35 8.30
N ILE A 151 -11.83 10.29 7.44
CA ILE A 151 -11.70 10.70 6.04
C ILE A 151 -11.80 12.24 5.98
N PRO A 152 -10.78 12.97 5.48
CA PRO A 152 -10.83 14.42 5.37
C PRO A 152 -11.96 14.89 4.44
N ALA A 153 -12.43 16.12 4.66
CA ALA A 153 -13.43 16.73 3.80
C ALA A 153 -12.92 16.88 2.35
N GLY A 154 -13.85 16.77 1.38
CA GLY A 154 -13.53 16.92 -0.03
C GLY A 154 -12.93 15.67 -0.68
N PHE A 155 -13.06 14.50 -0.05
CA PHE A 155 -12.69 13.21 -0.63
C PHE A 155 -13.92 12.42 -1.07
N ALA A 156 -13.84 11.77 -2.23
CA ALA A 156 -14.88 10.89 -2.78
C ALA A 156 -14.32 9.50 -3.05
N THR A 157 -15.12 8.45 -2.85
CA THR A 157 -14.71 7.06 -3.07
C THR A 157 -14.45 6.82 -4.56
N SER A 158 -13.28 6.22 -4.86
CA SER A 158 -12.81 6.00 -6.24
C SER A 158 -12.56 4.53 -6.57
N ALA A 159 -12.27 3.69 -5.57
CA ALA A 159 -12.16 2.24 -5.72
C ALA A 159 -12.40 1.57 -4.37
N HIS A 160 -12.95 0.36 -4.37
CA HIS A 160 -13.08 -0.47 -3.17
C HIS A 160 -13.17 -1.94 -3.56
N GLY A 161 -12.88 -2.82 -2.62
CA GLY A 161 -13.00 -4.26 -2.76
C GLY A 161 -13.04 -4.92 -1.40
N LYS A 162 -12.69 -6.21 -1.32
CA LYS A 162 -12.67 -6.92 -0.04
C LYS A 162 -11.66 -6.27 0.91
N ASP A 163 -12.17 -5.68 2.00
CA ASP A 163 -11.40 -5.08 3.09
C ASP A 163 -10.43 -3.95 2.68
N TYR A 164 -10.66 -3.29 1.53
CA TYR A 164 -9.96 -2.06 1.17
C TYR A 164 -10.90 -1.04 0.51
N ALA A 165 -10.56 0.24 0.66
CA ALA A 165 -11.22 1.35 -0.02
C ALA A 165 -10.22 2.48 -0.29
N VAL A 166 -10.44 3.22 -1.37
CA VAL A 166 -9.61 4.35 -1.79
C VAL A 166 -10.51 5.52 -2.13
N TRP A 167 -10.15 6.71 -1.64
CA TRP A 167 -10.78 7.97 -1.96
C TRP A 167 -9.79 8.89 -2.65
N GLU A 168 -10.30 9.74 -3.53
CA GLU A 168 -9.54 10.83 -4.14
C GLU A 168 -10.13 12.17 -3.74
N LYS A 169 -9.26 13.16 -3.58
CA LYS A 169 -9.67 14.53 -3.35
C LYS A 169 -10.37 15.07 -4.59
N THR A 170 -11.62 15.49 -4.43
CA THR A 170 -12.36 16.17 -5.49
C THR A 170 -11.79 17.57 -5.67
N ALA A 171 -11.64 18.02 -6.92
CA ALA A 171 -11.33 19.42 -7.19
C ALA A 171 -12.42 20.30 -6.52
N ALA A 172 -12.01 21.40 -5.90
CA ALA A 172 -12.96 22.40 -5.44
C ALA A 172 -13.79 22.87 -6.64
N ALA A 173 -15.11 22.84 -6.51
CA ALA A 173 -16.02 23.41 -7.50
C ALA A 173 -15.82 24.93 -7.63
#